data_AF-A0A3D8VEX2-F1
#
_entry.id   AF-A0A3D8VEX2-F1
#
_cell.length_a   1.000
_cell.length_b   1.000
_cell.length_c   1.000
_cell.angle_alpha   90.00
_cell.angle_beta   90.00
_cell.angle_gamma   90.00
#
_symmetry.space_group_name_H-M   'P 1'
#
loop_
_entity.id
_entity.type
_entity.pdbx_description
1 polymer ?
#
loop_
_entity_poly.entity_id
_entity_poly.type
_entity_poly.pdbx_seq_one_letter_code
_entity_poly.pdbx_strand_id
1 'polypeptide(L)'
;MPEGPTIVILREEAVGFEGRLVEEVSGNSRLDLQRMRGERITALCSWGKHFLIRFPTFAMRVHFMLFGSYRINERREAAPRMSLRFDDGQELNFYACSLRYIEGDLDVVYDWSGDVMADAWDPKKARRKLKARPMLLAADALLDQTIFAGVGNIIKNEVLHRIRVHPESQVGALSARKLGELITQAREYSFDFLHWKKQFVLRKHYQVHTKQICPRDGTRLSYRAKLGHFQRRAFFCETCQVFYGERLPPPEPITRGRKTISKKATKAPAKAVKKAAKKVTKKVSKKTVTKAVKPAAKRSSARRV
;
A
#
# COMPACT_ATOMS: atom_id res chain seq x y z
N MET A 1 -2.86 0.27 -2.33
CA MET A 1 -3.20 -0.67 -1.24
C MET A 1 -3.72 0.20 -0.13
N PRO A 2 -4.92 -0.12 0.36
CA PRO A 2 -5.54 0.60 1.47
C PRO A 2 -4.62 0.76 2.67
N GLU A 3 -4.76 1.88 3.36
CA GLU A 3 -4.12 2.17 4.63
C GLU A 3 -5.21 2.21 5.70
N GLY A 4 -4.83 2.18 6.98
CA GLY A 4 -5.78 2.01 8.09
C GLY A 4 -6.99 2.94 8.07
N PRO A 5 -6.82 4.24 7.78
CA PRO A 5 -7.95 5.16 7.65
C PRO A 5 -9.02 4.69 6.66
N THR A 6 -8.67 4.03 5.55
CA THR A 6 -9.72 3.54 4.65
C THR A 6 -10.48 2.36 5.24
N ILE A 7 -9.82 1.51 6.01
CA ILE A 7 -10.46 0.36 6.63
C ILE A 7 -11.45 0.82 7.73
N VAL A 8 -11.11 1.90 8.44
CA VAL A 8 -12.03 2.56 9.38
C VAL A 8 -13.28 3.06 8.68
N ILE A 9 -13.15 3.71 7.51
CA ILE A 9 -14.31 4.16 6.71
C ILE A 9 -15.20 2.97 6.33
N LEU A 10 -14.61 1.88 5.84
CA LEU A 10 -15.36 0.68 5.51
C LEU A 10 -16.12 0.14 6.73
N ARG A 11 -15.45 0.06 7.90
CA ARG A 11 -16.09 -0.40 9.14
C ARG A 11 -17.29 0.47 9.51
N GLU A 12 -17.13 1.79 9.47
CA GLU A 12 -18.22 2.73 9.76
C GLU A 12 -19.38 2.59 8.77
N GLU A 13 -19.10 2.43 7.47
CA GLU A 13 -20.13 2.25 6.44
C GLU A 13 -20.85 0.90 6.57
N ALA A 14 -20.15 -0.13 7.06
CA ALA A 14 -20.68 -1.48 7.20
C ALA A 14 -21.37 -1.75 8.55
N VAL A 15 -21.32 -0.82 9.52
CA VAL A 15 -21.81 -1.04 10.90
C VAL A 15 -23.26 -1.55 10.97
N GLY A 16 -24.12 -1.16 10.02
CA GLY A 16 -25.51 -1.61 9.94
C GLY A 16 -25.70 -3.11 9.66
N PHE A 17 -24.62 -3.83 9.32
CA PHE A 17 -24.63 -5.28 9.14
C PHE A 17 -24.36 -6.07 10.43
N GLU A 18 -23.98 -5.41 11.54
CA GLU A 18 -23.86 -6.10 12.84
C GLU A 18 -25.22 -6.66 13.29
N GLY A 19 -25.22 -7.89 13.82
CA GLY A 19 -26.42 -8.64 14.20
C GLY A 19 -27.16 -9.34 13.05
N ARG A 20 -26.86 -9.00 11.79
CA ARG A 20 -27.52 -9.59 10.61
C ARG A 20 -27.12 -11.04 10.42
N LEU A 21 -28.09 -11.86 10.01
CA LEU A 21 -27.85 -13.25 9.60
C LEU A 21 -27.37 -13.27 8.16
N VAL A 22 -26.27 -13.98 7.90
CA VAL A 22 -25.80 -14.24 6.55
C VAL A 22 -26.65 -15.34 5.93
N GLU A 23 -27.54 -14.98 5.01
CA GLU A 23 -28.47 -15.91 4.38
C GLU A 23 -27.82 -16.66 3.19
N GLU A 24 -27.05 -15.94 2.38
CA GLU A 24 -26.33 -16.51 1.25
C GLU A 24 -24.88 -16.01 1.22
N VAL A 25 -24.00 -16.91 0.78
CA VAL A 25 -22.59 -16.62 0.57
C VAL A 25 -22.16 -17.11 -0.79
N SER A 26 -21.42 -16.26 -1.51
CA SER A 26 -20.83 -16.62 -2.80
C SER A 26 -19.49 -15.91 -3.02
N GLY A 27 -18.76 -16.27 -4.07
CA GLY A 27 -17.50 -15.63 -4.46
C GLY A 27 -16.50 -16.60 -5.06
N ASN A 28 -15.44 -16.07 -5.66
CA ASN A 28 -14.39 -16.86 -6.30
C ASN A 28 -13.21 -17.22 -5.37
N SER A 29 -13.40 -17.11 -4.05
CA SER A 29 -12.40 -17.55 -3.08
C SER A 29 -12.22 -19.08 -3.14
N ARG A 30 -11.01 -19.56 -2.81
CA ARG A 30 -10.76 -21.00 -2.62
C ARG A 30 -11.10 -21.47 -1.20
N LEU A 31 -11.41 -20.55 -0.29
CA LEU A 31 -11.85 -20.89 1.06
C LEU A 31 -13.26 -21.45 1.01
N ASP A 32 -13.59 -22.31 1.97
CA ASP A 32 -14.97 -22.70 2.22
C ASP A 32 -15.75 -21.51 2.80
N LEU A 33 -16.38 -20.74 1.92
CA LEU A 33 -17.19 -19.58 2.32
C LEU A 33 -18.53 -19.99 2.93
N GLN A 34 -18.99 -21.24 2.73
CA GLN A 34 -20.29 -21.69 3.24
C GLN A 34 -20.33 -21.74 4.77
N ARG A 35 -19.17 -21.82 5.44
CA ARG A 35 -19.06 -21.67 6.91
C ARG A 35 -19.71 -20.40 7.47
N MET A 36 -19.82 -19.33 6.69
CA MET A 36 -20.47 -18.09 7.14
C MET A 36 -21.99 -18.11 6.94
N ARG A 37 -22.53 -19.03 6.14
CA ARG A 37 -23.97 -19.10 5.89
C ARG A 37 -24.70 -19.58 7.13
N GLY A 38 -25.78 -18.89 7.50
CA GLY A 38 -26.54 -19.16 8.71
C GLY A 38 -25.90 -18.59 9.98
N GLU A 39 -24.74 -17.92 9.87
CA GLU A 39 -24.10 -17.27 11.01
C GLU A 39 -24.52 -15.79 11.10
N ARG A 40 -24.60 -15.27 12.33
CA ARG A 40 -24.82 -13.85 12.58
C ARG A 40 -23.48 -13.12 12.74
N ILE A 41 -23.37 -11.95 12.12
CA ILE A 41 -22.22 -11.07 12.38
C ILE A 41 -22.35 -10.54 13.81
N THR A 42 -21.37 -10.82 14.66
CA THR A 42 -21.35 -10.35 16.05
C THR A 42 -20.68 -8.98 16.18
N ALA A 43 -19.70 -8.68 15.33
CA ALA A 43 -19.03 -7.38 15.30
C ALA A 43 -18.29 -7.16 13.97
N LEU A 44 -18.13 -5.91 13.58
CA LEU A 44 -17.28 -5.47 12.47
C LEU A 44 -16.15 -4.61 13.02
N CYS A 45 -14.92 -5.11 12.88
CA CYS A 45 -13.74 -4.44 13.41
C CYS A 45 -12.80 -4.00 12.30
N SER A 46 -11.96 -3.01 12.62
CA SER A 46 -10.79 -2.64 11.82
C SER A 46 -9.56 -2.83 12.68
N TRP A 47 -8.56 -3.54 12.18
CA TRP A 47 -7.22 -3.56 12.77
C TRP A 47 -6.18 -3.29 11.70
N GLY A 48 -5.45 -2.19 11.83
CA GLY A 48 -4.46 -1.78 10.86
C GLY A 48 -5.02 -1.77 9.43
N LYS A 49 -4.58 -2.67 8.55
CA LYS A 49 -5.05 -2.79 7.16
C LYS A 49 -6.04 -3.94 6.93
N HIS A 50 -6.58 -4.51 8.00
CA HIS A 50 -7.51 -5.63 7.98
C HIS A 50 -8.90 -5.17 8.37
N PHE A 51 -9.87 -5.47 7.52
CA PHE A 51 -11.28 -5.45 7.91
C PHE A 51 -11.64 -6.83 8.47
N LEU A 52 -12.28 -6.88 9.63
CA LEU A 52 -12.57 -8.11 10.37
C LEU A 52 -14.07 -8.24 10.54
N ILE A 53 -14.63 -9.35 10.06
CA ILE A 53 -16.04 -9.70 10.26
C ILE A 53 -16.07 -10.81 11.31
N ARG A 54 -16.54 -10.50 12.52
CA ARG A 54 -16.61 -11.44 13.65
C ARG A 54 -17.92 -12.23 13.59
N PHE A 55 -17.81 -13.53 13.79
CA PHE A 55 -18.90 -14.49 13.99
C PHE A 55 -18.74 -15.12 15.39
N PRO A 56 -19.68 -15.94 15.88
CA PRO A 56 -19.61 -16.49 17.24
C PRO A 56 -18.33 -17.28 17.55
N THR A 57 -17.82 -18.07 16.59
CA THR A 57 -16.69 -18.99 16.82
C THR A 57 -15.42 -18.66 16.03
N PHE A 58 -15.52 -17.76 15.04
CA PHE A 58 -14.42 -17.38 14.16
C PHE A 58 -14.59 -15.94 13.64
N ALA A 59 -13.58 -15.44 12.95
CA ALA A 59 -13.65 -14.19 12.21
C ALA A 59 -13.13 -14.34 10.78
N MET A 60 -13.74 -13.62 9.84
CA MET A 60 -13.23 -13.47 8.48
C MET A 60 -12.37 -12.20 8.39
N ARG A 61 -11.08 -12.38 8.12
CA ARG A 61 -10.14 -11.28 7.83
C ARG A 61 -10.13 -10.97 6.33
N VAL A 62 -10.49 -9.74 5.99
CA VAL A 62 -10.40 -9.18 4.64
C VAL A 62 -9.21 -8.21 4.57
N HIS A 63 -8.21 -8.54 3.75
CA HIS A 63 -7.07 -7.67 3.47
C HIS A 63 -7.07 -7.26 2.00
N PHE A 64 -7.31 -5.97 1.72
CA PHE A 64 -7.38 -5.45 0.38
C PHE A 64 -6.00 -5.31 -0.27
N MET A 65 -5.88 -5.77 -1.51
CA MET A 65 -4.65 -5.65 -2.28
C MET A 65 -4.54 -4.25 -2.93
N LEU A 66 -3.64 -4.07 -3.90
CA LEU A 66 -3.41 -2.75 -4.52
C LEU A 66 -4.69 -2.12 -5.12
N PHE A 67 -5.56 -2.95 -5.70
CA PHE A 67 -6.80 -2.54 -6.36
C PHE A 67 -8.06 -3.06 -5.66
N GLY A 68 -7.94 -3.41 -4.37
CA GLY A 68 -9.05 -3.88 -3.57
C GLY A 68 -10.20 -2.86 -3.50
N SER A 69 -11.43 -3.36 -3.51
CA SER A 69 -12.63 -2.54 -3.33
C SER A 69 -13.76 -3.32 -2.68
N TYR A 70 -14.73 -2.62 -2.08
CA TYR A 70 -15.97 -3.22 -1.61
C TYR A 70 -17.19 -2.49 -2.19
N ARG A 71 -18.37 -3.12 -2.12
CA ARG A 71 -19.67 -2.52 -2.42
C ARG A 71 -20.68 -2.93 -1.37
N ILE A 72 -21.58 -2.01 -1.05
CA ILE A 72 -22.72 -2.22 -0.14
C ILE A 72 -23.96 -2.04 -1.01
N ASN A 73 -24.85 -3.04 -1.03
CA ASN A 73 -26.09 -3.05 -1.80
C ASN A 73 -25.91 -2.77 -3.31
N GLU A 74 -24.72 -3.11 -3.83
CA GLU A 74 -24.35 -2.93 -5.23
C GLU A 74 -23.34 -4.01 -5.64
N ARG A 75 -23.27 -4.29 -6.94
CA ARG A 75 -22.25 -5.19 -7.54
C ARG A 75 -21.48 -4.51 -8.66
N ARG A 76 -20.32 -5.09 -8.97
CA ARG A 76 -19.56 -4.80 -10.20
C ARG A 76 -19.71 -5.96 -11.18
N GLU A 77 -19.38 -5.70 -12.44
CA GLU A 77 -19.30 -6.75 -13.48
C GLU A 77 -18.29 -7.85 -13.13
N ALA A 78 -17.17 -7.49 -12.53
CA ALA A 78 -16.18 -8.46 -12.08
C ALA A 78 -16.73 -9.31 -10.93
N ALA A 79 -16.47 -10.62 -10.95
CA ALA A 79 -16.91 -11.51 -9.88
C ALA A 79 -16.28 -11.13 -8.52
N PRO A 80 -17.06 -11.09 -7.42
CA PRO A 80 -16.54 -10.81 -6.09
C PRO A 80 -15.64 -11.95 -5.59
N ARG A 81 -14.67 -11.59 -4.75
CA ARG A 81 -13.89 -12.55 -3.98
C ARG A 81 -14.74 -13.21 -2.90
N MET A 82 -15.63 -12.43 -2.30
CA MET A 82 -16.63 -12.85 -1.34
C MET A 82 -17.81 -11.87 -1.40
N SER A 83 -19.01 -12.42 -1.37
CA SER A 83 -20.30 -11.72 -1.33
C SER A 83 -21.11 -12.33 -0.20
N LEU A 84 -21.65 -11.49 0.68
CA LEU A 84 -22.57 -11.85 1.74
C LEU A 84 -23.92 -11.22 1.43
N ARG A 85 -24.99 -12.01 1.37
CA ARG A 85 -26.37 -11.51 1.37
C ARG A 85 -26.99 -11.79 2.73
N PHE A 86 -27.72 -10.83 3.25
CA PHE A 86 -28.28 -10.87 4.60
C PHE A 86 -29.78 -11.11 4.61
N ASP A 87 -30.32 -11.42 5.78
CA ASP A 87 -31.74 -11.71 6.04
C ASP A 87 -32.73 -10.58 5.69
N ASP A 88 -32.24 -9.36 5.52
CA ASP A 88 -33.03 -8.19 5.09
C ASP A 88 -32.87 -7.86 3.59
N GLY A 89 -32.22 -8.74 2.82
CA GLY A 89 -31.97 -8.57 1.39
C GLY A 89 -30.80 -7.64 1.06
N GLN A 90 -30.15 -7.02 2.05
CA GLN A 90 -28.94 -6.24 1.83
C GLN A 90 -27.74 -7.13 1.49
N GLU A 91 -26.70 -6.54 0.90
CA GLU A 91 -25.50 -7.27 0.50
C GLU A 91 -24.19 -6.50 0.72
N LEU A 92 -23.12 -7.24 1.00
CA LEU A 92 -21.77 -6.74 1.15
C LEU A 92 -20.79 -7.56 0.29
N ASN A 93 -20.19 -6.88 -0.68
CA ASN A 93 -19.35 -7.48 -1.72
C ASN A 93 -17.91 -7.01 -1.63
N PHE A 94 -16.94 -7.94 -1.70
CA PHE A 94 -15.51 -7.65 -1.64
C PHE A 94 -14.78 -8.10 -2.90
N TYR A 95 -13.86 -7.26 -3.39
CA TYR A 95 -13.13 -7.47 -4.63
C TYR A 95 -11.63 -7.26 -4.44
N ALA A 96 -10.81 -8.02 -5.19
CA ALA A 96 -9.35 -7.93 -5.18
C ALA A 96 -8.73 -7.87 -3.77
N CYS A 97 -9.16 -8.79 -2.90
CA CYS A 97 -8.72 -8.95 -1.53
C CYS A 97 -8.20 -10.38 -1.26
N SER A 98 -7.39 -10.49 -0.21
CA SER A 98 -7.03 -11.75 0.44
C SER A 98 -8.00 -11.98 1.61
N LEU A 99 -8.50 -13.21 1.71
CA LEU A 99 -9.40 -13.66 2.76
C LEU A 99 -8.68 -14.68 3.63
N ARG A 100 -8.95 -14.69 4.93
CA ARG A 100 -8.44 -15.69 5.88
C ARG A 100 -9.40 -15.83 7.05
N TYR A 101 -9.77 -17.06 7.39
CA TYR A 101 -10.41 -17.36 8.66
C TYR A 101 -9.41 -17.24 9.81
N ILE A 102 -9.86 -16.64 10.91
CA ILE A 102 -9.17 -16.59 12.18
C ILE A 102 -10.08 -17.31 13.16
N GLU A 103 -9.60 -18.43 13.70
CA GLU A 103 -10.32 -19.18 14.72
C GLU A 103 -10.03 -18.57 16.10
N GLY A 104 -11.01 -18.62 17.01
CA GLY A 104 -10.87 -18.11 18.37
C GLY A 104 -10.98 -16.58 18.48
N ASP A 105 -10.55 -16.05 19.62
CA ASP A 105 -10.73 -14.64 19.97
C ASP A 105 -9.72 -13.73 19.24
N LEU A 106 -10.25 -12.71 18.57
CA LEU A 106 -9.46 -11.67 17.90
C LEU A 106 -8.56 -10.91 18.88
N ASP A 107 -8.95 -10.80 20.15
CA ASP A 107 -8.20 -10.05 21.16
C ASP A 107 -6.92 -10.77 21.58
N VAL A 108 -6.82 -12.08 21.33
CA VAL A 108 -5.60 -12.88 21.48
C VAL A 108 -4.70 -12.74 20.24
N VAL A 109 -5.30 -12.62 19.06
CA VAL A 109 -4.58 -12.60 17.78
C VAL A 109 -4.01 -11.22 17.46
N TYR A 110 -4.68 -10.15 17.90
CA TYR A 110 -4.32 -8.78 17.56
C TYR A 110 -3.93 -7.96 18.79
N ASP A 111 -2.75 -7.32 18.71
CA ASP A 111 -2.36 -6.26 19.63
C ASP A 111 -3.04 -4.94 19.20
N TRP A 112 -4.21 -4.66 19.77
CA TRP A 112 -4.97 -3.43 19.52
C TRP A 112 -4.19 -2.16 19.85
N SER A 113 -3.24 -2.24 20.80
CA SER A 113 -2.43 -1.09 21.18
C SER A 113 -1.38 -0.70 20.13
N GLY A 114 -1.19 -1.54 19.10
CA GLY A 114 -0.36 -1.24 17.93
C GLY A 114 -1.12 -0.64 16.74
N ASP A 115 -2.44 -0.51 16.79
CA ASP A 115 -3.22 0.13 15.73
C ASP A 115 -3.31 1.64 15.91
N VAL A 116 -2.79 2.39 14.94
CA VAL A 116 -2.78 3.86 14.98
C VAL A 116 -4.17 4.48 14.92
N MET A 117 -5.19 3.73 14.52
CA MET A 117 -6.59 4.18 14.48
C MET A 117 -7.42 3.72 15.67
N ALA A 118 -6.92 2.79 16.50
CA ALA A 118 -7.67 2.27 17.65
C ALA A 118 -7.60 3.22 18.85
N ASP A 119 -8.63 3.20 19.68
CA ASP A 119 -8.64 3.94 20.96
C ASP A 119 -7.61 3.39 21.95
N ALA A 120 -7.36 2.08 21.87
CA ALA A 120 -6.37 1.37 22.70
C ALA A 120 -4.90 1.66 22.34
N TRP A 121 -4.63 2.47 21.31
CA TRP A 121 -3.27 2.82 20.89
C TRP A 121 -2.39 3.30 22.04
N ASP A 122 -1.22 2.69 22.18
CA ASP A 122 -0.27 3.03 23.24
C ASP A 122 1.06 3.55 22.65
N PRO A 123 1.30 4.88 22.67
CA PRO A 123 2.54 5.45 22.16
C PRO A 123 3.77 5.04 22.98
N LYS A 124 3.60 4.68 24.27
CA LYS A 124 4.71 4.18 25.10
C LYS A 124 5.12 2.77 24.67
N LYS A 125 4.17 1.89 24.33
CA LYS A 125 4.48 0.57 23.72
C LYS A 125 5.19 0.72 22.38
N ALA A 126 4.71 1.59 21.49
CA ALA A 126 5.37 1.86 20.22
C ALA A 126 6.82 2.33 20.44
N ARG A 127 7.04 3.27 21.38
CA ARG A 127 8.39 3.74 21.75
C ARG A 127 9.30 2.61 22.23
N ARG A 128 8.80 1.70 23.08
CA ARG A 128 9.59 0.54 23.56
C ARG A 128 9.98 -0.38 22.40
N LYS A 129 9.04 -0.72 21.51
CA LYS A 129 9.29 -1.55 20.32
C LYS A 129 10.36 -0.91 19.41
N LEU A 130 10.31 0.41 19.22
CA LEU A 130 11.29 1.15 18.42
C LEU A 130 12.68 1.17 19.08
N LYS A 131 12.76 1.46 20.38
CA LYS A 131 14.04 1.46 21.12
C LYS A 131 14.72 0.09 21.11
N ALA A 132 13.96 -1.00 21.08
CA ALA A 132 14.49 -2.35 20.96
C ALA A 132 15.06 -2.68 19.56
N ARG A 133 14.85 -1.82 18.55
CA ARG A 133 15.27 -2.04 17.15
C ARG A 133 16.03 -0.82 16.60
N PRO A 134 17.18 -0.45 17.18
CA PRO A 134 17.88 0.80 16.85
C PRO A 134 18.35 0.88 15.39
N MET A 135 18.66 -0.26 14.76
CA MET A 135 19.14 -0.33 13.37
C MET A 135 18.01 -0.22 12.34
N LEU A 136 16.74 -0.24 12.76
CA LEU A 136 15.60 -0.15 11.85
C LEU A 136 15.58 1.22 11.17
N LEU A 137 15.38 1.25 9.86
CA LEU A 137 15.21 2.51 9.13
C LEU A 137 13.89 3.16 9.55
N ALA A 138 13.84 4.50 9.62
CA ALA A 138 12.64 5.25 9.98
C ALA A 138 11.47 4.96 9.04
N ALA A 139 11.75 4.76 7.74
CA ALA A 139 10.76 4.34 6.76
C ALA A 139 10.24 2.91 6.99
N ASP A 140 11.09 1.97 7.38
CA ASP A 140 10.69 0.59 7.68
C ASP A 140 9.92 0.53 9.01
N ALA A 141 10.35 1.29 10.01
CA ALA A 141 9.68 1.43 11.29
C ALA A 141 8.21 1.83 11.11
N LEU A 142 7.93 2.88 10.32
CA LEU A 142 6.57 3.33 10.03
C LEU A 142 5.75 2.30 9.26
N LEU A 143 6.37 1.41 8.49
CA LEU A 143 5.66 0.37 7.73
C LEU A 143 5.45 -0.93 8.52
N ASP A 144 6.15 -1.10 9.63
CA ASP A 144 6.05 -2.28 10.48
C ASP A 144 4.68 -2.34 11.17
N GLN A 145 3.84 -3.28 10.72
CA GLN A 145 2.48 -3.43 11.27
C GLN A 145 2.47 -3.98 12.71
N THR A 146 3.61 -4.40 13.27
CA THR A 146 3.72 -4.75 14.70
C THR A 146 3.94 -3.52 15.58
N ILE A 147 4.31 -2.37 14.99
CA ILE A 147 4.56 -1.10 15.69
C ILE A 147 3.48 -0.07 15.34
N PHE A 148 3.20 0.10 14.05
CA PHE A 148 2.23 1.07 13.52
C PHE A 148 1.27 0.37 12.55
N ALA A 149 0.44 -0.53 13.08
CA ALA A 149 -0.59 -1.19 12.27
C ALA A 149 -1.49 -0.10 11.64
N GLY A 150 -1.72 -0.22 10.34
CA GLY A 150 -2.52 0.74 9.56
C GLY A 150 -1.68 1.71 8.73
N VAL A 151 -0.49 2.10 9.19
CA VAL A 151 0.37 3.03 8.43
C VAL A 151 0.85 2.36 7.14
N GLY A 152 0.61 3.01 6.01
CA GLY A 152 1.10 2.55 4.71
C GLY A 152 2.07 3.52 4.06
N ASN A 153 2.20 3.41 2.73
CA ASN A 153 3.26 4.11 2.02
C ASN A 153 3.00 5.60 1.86
N ILE A 154 1.74 6.03 1.79
CA ILE A 154 1.38 7.44 1.73
C ILE A 154 1.72 8.07 3.07
N ILE A 155 1.14 7.55 4.17
CA ILE A 155 1.36 8.07 5.52
C ILE A 155 2.85 8.10 5.85
N LYS A 156 3.59 7.01 5.56
CA LYS A 156 5.05 6.96 5.75
C LYS A 156 5.80 8.13 5.12
N ASN A 157 5.55 8.41 3.83
CA ASN A 157 6.29 9.47 3.12
C ASN A 157 5.93 10.85 3.69
N GLU A 158 4.63 11.08 3.91
CA GLU A 158 4.12 12.38 4.36
C GLU A 158 4.53 12.68 5.81
N VAL A 159 4.51 11.68 6.69
CA VAL A 159 4.98 11.80 8.08
C VAL A 159 6.47 12.14 8.13
N LEU A 160 7.31 11.40 7.40
CA LEU A 160 8.76 11.65 7.39
C LEU A 160 9.10 13.05 6.87
N HIS A 161 8.38 13.52 5.85
CA HIS A 161 8.51 14.89 5.38
C HIS A 161 8.01 15.91 6.42
N ARG A 162 6.86 15.65 7.06
CA ARG A 162 6.28 16.52 8.10
C ARG A 162 7.26 16.75 9.25
N ILE A 163 7.93 15.69 9.71
CA ILE A 163 8.90 15.74 10.81
C ILE A 163 10.34 16.01 10.36
N ARG A 164 10.58 16.22 9.06
CA ARG A 164 11.93 16.52 8.51
C ARG A 164 12.97 15.43 8.78
N VAL A 165 12.58 14.16 8.73
CA VAL A 165 13.47 13.00 8.92
C VAL A 165 13.65 12.27 7.60
N HIS A 166 14.90 11.99 7.22
CA HIS A 166 15.22 11.25 6.02
C HIS A 166 14.75 9.79 6.15
N PRO A 167 14.15 9.18 5.11
CA PRO A 167 13.60 7.81 5.21
C PRO A 167 14.62 6.74 5.57
N GLU A 168 15.89 6.93 5.21
CA GLU A 168 17.01 6.01 5.53
C GLU A 168 17.65 6.29 6.91
N SER A 169 17.11 7.22 7.70
CA SER A 169 17.60 7.44 9.06
C SER A 169 17.39 6.20 9.93
N GLN A 170 18.34 5.86 10.79
CA GLN A 170 18.21 4.77 11.77
C GLN A 170 17.42 5.25 13.00
N VAL A 171 16.49 4.43 13.48
CA VAL A 171 15.66 4.73 14.66
C VAL A 171 16.50 5.06 15.89
N GLY A 172 17.61 4.34 16.11
CA GLY A 172 18.51 4.53 17.25
C GLY A 172 19.30 5.84 17.20
N ALA A 173 19.47 6.43 16.01
CA ALA A 173 20.16 7.70 15.81
C ALA A 173 19.23 8.91 15.93
N LEU A 174 17.91 8.70 16.01
CA LEU A 174 16.95 9.78 16.23
C LEU A 174 17.03 10.29 17.67
N SER A 175 17.05 11.61 17.84
CA SER A 175 16.89 12.21 19.17
C SER A 175 15.54 11.81 19.79
N ALA A 176 15.45 11.84 21.13
CA ALA A 176 14.23 11.50 21.84
C ALA A 176 13.01 12.31 21.36
N ARG A 177 13.23 13.57 20.98
CA ARG A 177 12.23 14.46 20.36
C ARG A 177 11.79 13.94 18.99
N LYS A 178 12.73 13.64 18.08
CA LYS A 178 12.41 13.13 16.74
C LYS A 178 11.72 11.77 16.77
N LEU A 179 12.12 10.90 17.68
CA LEU A 179 11.44 9.64 17.91
C LEU A 179 10.00 9.87 18.42
N GLY A 180 9.79 10.86 19.29
CA GLY A 180 8.45 11.27 19.73
C GLY A 180 7.60 11.81 18.58
N GLU A 181 8.13 12.73 17.77
CA GLU A 181 7.45 13.27 16.59
C GLU A 181 7.05 12.16 15.61
N LEU A 182 7.93 11.18 15.36
CA LEU A 182 7.62 10.04 14.48
C LEU A 182 6.41 9.26 14.99
N ILE A 183 6.36 8.94 16.29
CA ILE A 183 5.26 8.19 16.90
C ILE A 183 3.96 9.00 16.86
N THR A 184 4.01 10.26 17.27
CA THR A 184 2.85 11.15 17.30
C THR A 184 2.29 11.37 15.89
N GLN A 185 3.15 11.69 14.92
CA GLN A 185 2.72 11.99 13.55
C GLN A 185 2.26 10.76 12.79
N ALA A 186 2.73 9.55 13.12
CA ALA A 186 2.17 8.32 12.57
C ALA A 186 0.66 8.19 12.86
N ARG A 187 0.23 8.57 14.06
CA ARG A 187 -1.19 8.58 14.45
C ARG A 187 -1.92 9.81 13.91
N GLU A 188 -1.42 11.02 14.19
CA GLU A 188 -2.12 12.26 13.79
C GLU A 188 -2.34 12.35 12.29
N TYR A 189 -1.31 12.06 11.48
CA TYR A 189 -1.48 12.06 10.02
C TYR A 189 -2.50 11.01 9.56
N SER A 190 -2.63 9.89 10.27
CA SER A 190 -3.64 8.88 9.94
C SER A 190 -5.07 9.40 10.17
N PHE A 191 -5.30 10.19 11.22
CA PHE A 191 -6.59 10.86 11.44
C PHE A 191 -6.82 12.03 10.45
N ASP A 192 -5.79 12.81 10.12
CA ASP A 192 -5.86 13.81 9.04
C ASP A 192 -6.27 13.15 7.72
N PHE A 193 -5.61 12.03 7.39
CA PHE A 193 -5.91 11.22 6.20
C PHE A 193 -7.36 10.76 6.21
N LEU A 194 -7.85 10.23 7.35
CA LEU A 194 -9.24 9.81 7.51
C LEU A 194 -10.20 10.96 7.18
N HIS A 195 -9.98 12.12 7.79
CA HIS A 195 -10.80 13.30 7.60
C HIS A 195 -10.81 13.76 6.13
N TRP A 196 -9.64 13.95 5.53
CA TRP A 196 -9.53 14.37 4.13
C TRP A 196 -10.08 13.34 3.15
N LYS A 197 -10.03 12.04 3.50
CA LYS A 197 -10.60 10.99 2.67
C LYS A 197 -12.12 11.01 2.70
N LYS A 198 -12.75 11.19 3.87
CA LYS A 198 -14.21 11.35 3.99
C LYS A 198 -14.72 12.57 3.21
N GLN A 199 -13.91 13.62 3.11
CA GLN A 199 -14.19 14.83 2.32
C GLN A 199 -13.81 14.73 0.83
N PHE A 200 -13.25 13.60 0.38
CA PHE A 200 -12.77 13.41 -0.99
C PHE A 200 -11.66 14.39 -1.44
N VAL A 201 -10.91 14.97 -0.49
CA VAL A 201 -9.83 15.95 -0.76
C VAL A 201 -8.42 15.41 -0.48
N LEU A 202 -8.28 14.18 0.01
CA LEU A 202 -7.01 13.55 0.40
C LEU A 202 -5.81 13.87 -0.52
N ARG A 203 -5.95 13.71 -1.84
CA ARG A 203 -4.83 13.91 -2.79
C ARG A 203 -4.35 15.37 -2.88
N LYS A 204 -5.19 16.33 -2.50
CA LYS A 204 -4.81 17.76 -2.42
C LYS A 204 -3.82 18.01 -1.29
N HIS A 205 -3.85 17.19 -0.25
CA HIS A 205 -2.99 17.32 0.93
C HIS A 205 -1.65 16.59 0.83
N TYR A 206 -1.40 15.81 -0.24
CA TYR A 206 -0.10 15.17 -0.44
C TYR A 206 0.97 16.23 -0.70
N GLN A 207 2.00 16.27 0.15
CA GLN A 207 3.12 17.18 0.02
C GLN A 207 4.25 16.56 -0.78
N VAL A 208 4.54 15.27 -0.56
CA VAL A 208 5.69 14.60 -1.18
C VAL A 208 5.33 13.33 -1.94
N HIS A 209 4.28 12.62 -1.52
CA HIS A 209 3.92 11.36 -2.13
C HIS A 209 3.49 11.57 -3.58
N THR A 210 4.24 10.98 -4.52
CA THR A 210 4.03 11.13 -5.97
C THR A 210 4.10 12.57 -6.49
N LYS A 211 4.72 13.48 -5.71
CA LYS A 211 5.01 14.85 -6.14
C LYS A 211 6.44 14.94 -6.67
N GLN A 212 6.72 16.00 -7.42
CA GLN A 212 8.03 16.23 -8.02
C GLN A 212 8.82 17.34 -7.32
N ILE A 213 8.12 18.32 -6.72
CA ILE A 213 8.72 19.50 -6.10
C ILE A 213 8.31 19.54 -4.63
N CYS A 214 9.26 19.85 -3.76
CA CYS A 214 9.05 20.04 -2.33
C CYS A 214 8.27 21.34 -2.08
N PRO A 215 7.15 21.31 -1.35
CA PRO A 215 6.36 22.51 -1.09
C PRO A 215 6.98 23.44 -0.05
N ARG A 216 8.04 23.03 0.65
CA ARG A 216 8.71 23.84 1.68
C ARG A 216 9.84 24.71 1.13
N ASP A 217 10.65 24.17 0.25
CA ASP A 217 11.90 24.79 -0.23
C ASP A 217 11.99 24.90 -1.77
N GLY A 218 11.00 24.39 -2.50
CA GLY A 218 10.99 24.40 -3.97
C GLY A 218 11.98 23.44 -4.65
N THR A 219 12.75 22.65 -3.89
CA THR A 219 13.73 21.71 -4.44
C THR A 219 13.02 20.50 -5.07
N ARG A 220 13.64 19.91 -6.10
CA ARG A 220 13.14 18.66 -6.69
C ARG A 220 13.25 17.52 -5.68
N LEU A 221 12.16 16.77 -5.52
CA LEU A 221 12.10 15.62 -4.62
C LEU A 221 12.95 14.46 -5.17
N SER A 222 13.71 13.85 -4.26
CA SER A 222 14.38 12.58 -4.45
C SER A 222 13.39 11.42 -4.41
N TYR A 223 13.77 10.33 -5.09
CA TYR A 223 12.97 9.12 -5.21
C TYR A 223 13.83 7.87 -5.03
N ARG A 224 13.29 6.88 -4.30
CA ARG A 224 13.81 5.52 -4.28
C ARG A 224 12.69 4.58 -4.70
N ALA A 225 12.95 3.76 -5.73
CA ALA A 225 11.97 2.78 -6.21
C ALA A 225 11.74 1.65 -5.20
N LYS A 226 12.81 1.25 -4.52
CA LYS A 226 12.81 0.25 -3.46
C LYS A 226 13.69 0.80 -2.34
N LEU A 227 13.13 0.89 -1.14
CA LEU A 227 13.83 1.34 0.05
C LEU A 227 13.52 0.40 1.21
N GLY A 228 14.55 0.09 1.99
CA GLY A 228 14.45 -0.70 3.22
C GLY A 228 14.06 -2.16 3.01
N HIS A 229 13.82 -2.85 4.11
CA HIS A 229 13.42 -4.26 4.12
C HIS A 229 12.12 -4.50 3.34
N PHE A 230 11.14 -3.58 3.46
CA PHE A 230 9.85 -3.75 2.79
C PHE A 230 9.87 -3.37 1.29
N GLN A 231 11.01 -2.91 0.77
CA GLN A 231 11.22 -2.58 -0.65
C GLN A 231 10.14 -1.63 -1.20
N ARG A 232 9.73 -0.63 -0.40
CA ARG A 232 8.64 0.30 -0.74
C ARG A 232 9.18 1.60 -1.30
N ARG A 233 8.46 2.17 -2.26
CA ARG A 233 8.79 3.47 -2.86
C ARG A 233 8.85 4.58 -1.81
N ALA A 234 9.88 5.41 -1.87
CA ALA A 234 10.02 6.60 -1.03
C ALA A 234 10.15 7.87 -1.88
N PHE A 235 9.50 8.95 -1.42
CA PHE A 235 9.59 10.29 -1.98
C PHE A 235 9.97 11.23 -0.85
N PHE A 236 11.03 12.01 -1.01
CA PHE A 236 11.59 12.82 0.06
C PHE A 236 12.42 13.98 -0.49
N CYS A 237 12.62 15.01 0.32
CA CYS A 237 13.48 16.14 0.00
C CYS A 237 14.84 15.99 0.70
N GLU A 238 15.93 15.95 -0.07
CA GLU A 238 17.31 15.88 0.46
C GLU A 238 17.69 17.12 1.27
N THR A 239 17.09 18.27 0.97
CA THR A 239 17.36 19.54 1.64
C THR A 239 16.58 19.65 2.96
N CYS A 240 15.28 19.36 2.94
CA CYS A 240 14.42 19.52 4.11
C CYS A 240 14.52 18.36 5.12
N GLN A 241 14.88 17.15 4.70
CA GLN A 241 14.85 15.96 5.57
C GLN A 241 16.25 15.54 6.00
N VAL A 242 16.51 15.64 7.30
CA VAL A 242 17.84 15.36 7.88
C VAL A 242 18.04 13.86 8.04
N PHE A 243 19.20 13.38 7.65
CA PHE A 243 19.63 12.00 7.86
C PHE A 243 20.25 11.82 9.25
N TYR A 244 19.74 10.84 10.00
CA TYR A 244 20.27 10.46 11.31
C TYR A 244 20.76 9.01 11.25
N GLY A 245 22.05 8.79 11.47
CA GLY A 245 22.66 7.46 11.44
C GLY A 245 24.06 7.52 10.85
N GLU A 246 24.72 6.37 10.80
CA GLU A 246 25.98 6.25 10.07
C GLU A 246 25.68 6.11 8.58
N ARG A 247 26.26 6.98 7.76
CA ARG A 247 26.31 6.74 6.31
C ARG A 247 27.31 5.62 6.11
N LEU A 248 26.85 4.43 5.72
CA LEU A 248 27.76 3.43 5.19
C LEU A 248 28.55 4.11 4.06
N PRO A 249 29.90 4.06 4.08
CA PRO A 249 30.68 4.61 2.99
C PRO A 249 30.21 3.97 1.68
N PRO A 250 30.19 4.72 0.57
CA PRO A 250 29.85 4.13 -0.72
C PRO A 250 30.74 2.89 -0.94
N PRO A 251 30.18 1.79 -1.47
CA PRO A 251 30.98 0.60 -1.74
C PRO A 251 32.17 1.01 -2.60
N GLU A 252 33.38 0.58 -2.19
CA GLU A 252 34.60 0.92 -2.93
C GLU A 252 34.41 0.56 -4.40
N PRO A 253 34.82 1.46 -5.32
CA PRO A 253 34.70 1.18 -6.74
C PRO A 253 35.46 -0.12 -7.03
N ILE A 254 34.76 -1.11 -7.59
CA ILE A 254 35.36 -2.35 -8.06
C ILE A 254 36.36 -1.96 -9.15
N THR A 255 37.65 -1.91 -8.79
CA THR A 255 38.74 -1.74 -9.73
C THR A 255 38.81 -3.01 -10.57
N ARG A 256 38.13 -3.01 -11.72
CA ARG A 256 38.33 -4.06 -12.73
C ARG A 256 39.78 -3.96 -13.19
N GLY A 257 40.62 -4.84 -12.67
CA GLY A 257 42.00 -5.02 -13.12
C GLY A 257 42.01 -5.18 -14.64
N ARG A 258 42.62 -4.20 -15.31
CA ARG A 258 42.77 -4.19 -16.76
C ARG A 258 43.81 -5.25 -17.12
N LYS A 259 43.38 -6.50 -17.32
CA LYS A 259 44.24 -7.51 -17.96
C LYS A 259 44.51 -7.06 -19.38
N THR A 260 45.75 -6.61 -19.63
CA THR A 260 46.31 -6.37 -20.96
C THR A 260 46.29 -7.68 -21.74
N ILE A 261 45.38 -7.79 -22.71
CA ILE A 261 45.39 -8.88 -23.68
C ILE A 261 46.47 -8.55 -24.72
N SER A 262 47.57 -9.28 -24.66
CA SER A 262 48.58 -9.36 -25.72
C SER A 262 47.91 -9.92 -26.99
N LYS A 263 47.87 -9.11 -28.05
CA LYS A 263 47.46 -9.56 -29.39
C LYS A 263 48.60 -10.40 -30.00
N LYS A 264 48.49 -11.73 -29.93
CA LYS A 264 49.21 -12.60 -30.87
C LYS A 264 48.42 -12.67 -32.17
N ALA A 265 49.05 -12.19 -33.25
CA ALA A 265 48.51 -12.26 -34.60
C ALA A 265 48.61 -13.69 -35.13
N THR A 266 47.49 -14.23 -35.61
CA THR A 266 47.46 -15.41 -36.49
C THR A 266 46.69 -15.05 -37.75
N LYS A 267 47.42 -15.00 -38.87
CA LYS A 267 46.89 -14.89 -40.23
C LYS A 267 46.12 -16.17 -40.58
N ALA A 268 44.94 -16.04 -41.18
CA ALA A 268 44.33 -17.06 -42.03
C ALA A 268 43.49 -16.39 -43.14
N PRO A 269 43.32 -17.05 -44.31
CA PRO A 269 43.18 -16.37 -45.60
C PRO A 269 41.74 -16.16 -46.06
N ALA A 270 41.61 -15.25 -47.02
CA ALA A 270 40.38 -14.85 -47.70
C ALA A 270 39.80 -15.92 -48.64
N LYS A 271 38.46 -16.02 -48.70
CA LYS A 271 37.67 -16.02 -49.96
C LYS A 271 36.14 -16.10 -49.74
N ALA A 272 35.45 -15.22 -50.46
CA ALA A 272 34.08 -15.30 -51.02
C ALA A 272 32.89 -15.36 -50.02
N VAL A 273 31.74 -14.69 -50.20
CA VAL A 273 30.91 -14.51 -51.41
C VAL A 273 30.06 -13.23 -51.29
N LYS A 274 29.76 -12.67 -52.46
CA LYS A 274 29.05 -11.42 -52.79
C LYS A 274 27.52 -11.44 -52.53
N LYS A 275 26.94 -10.24 -52.69
CA LYS A 275 25.55 -9.87 -53.09
C LYS A 275 24.55 -9.69 -51.93
N ALA A 276 23.65 -8.72 -51.94
CA ALA A 276 23.43 -7.54 -52.78
C ALA A 276 22.44 -6.63 -52.03
N ALA A 277 22.77 -5.34 -51.94
CA ALA A 277 21.80 -4.30 -51.62
C ALA A 277 21.00 -3.95 -52.89
N LYS A 278 19.66 -3.95 -52.79
CA LYS A 278 18.69 -3.07 -53.47
C LYS A 278 17.34 -3.78 -53.60
N LYS A 279 16.34 -3.29 -52.88
CA LYS A 279 15.05 -2.85 -53.45
C LYS A 279 14.17 -2.30 -52.33
N VAL A 280 14.28 -0.98 -52.13
CA VAL A 280 13.20 -0.15 -51.61
C VAL A 280 12.49 0.41 -52.83
N THR A 281 11.19 0.17 -52.97
CA THR A 281 10.17 1.14 -53.40
C THR A 281 8.84 0.46 -53.70
N LYS A 282 7.77 1.21 -53.38
CA LYS A 282 6.37 1.09 -53.87
C LYS A 282 5.57 -0.06 -53.23
N LYS A 283 4.31 0.10 -52.79
CA LYS A 283 3.29 1.14 -53.03
C LYS A 283 2.02 0.75 -52.23
N VAL A 284 1.07 1.69 -52.13
CA VAL A 284 -0.40 1.49 -51.99
C VAL A 284 -0.88 1.13 -50.57
N SER A 285 -2.08 1.49 -50.09
CA SER A 285 -2.93 2.69 -50.05
C SER A 285 -4.22 2.27 -49.31
N LYS A 286 -4.92 3.23 -48.70
CA LYS A 286 -6.37 3.21 -48.39
C LYS A 286 -6.90 2.15 -47.40
N LYS A 287 -7.42 2.63 -46.26
CA LYS A 287 -8.85 2.59 -45.90
C LYS A 287 -9.06 3.23 -44.53
N THR A 288 -9.73 4.37 -44.49
CA THR A 288 -10.24 5.00 -43.27
C THR A 288 -11.72 5.26 -43.49
N VAL A 289 -12.58 4.49 -42.82
CA VAL A 289 -14.04 4.72 -42.78
C VAL A 289 -14.54 4.35 -41.39
N THR A 290 -15.07 5.37 -40.68
CA THR A 290 -16.06 5.33 -39.57
C THR A 290 -15.62 4.69 -38.24
N LYS A 291 -16.01 5.15 -37.05
CA LYS A 291 -17.32 5.65 -36.61
C LYS A 291 -17.15 6.53 -35.36
N ALA A 292 -17.99 7.56 -35.26
CA ALA A 292 -18.15 8.40 -34.09
C ALA A 292 -18.81 7.60 -32.95
N VAL A 293 -18.36 7.82 -31.71
CA VAL A 293 -19.13 7.53 -30.49
C VAL A 293 -18.85 8.61 -29.45
N LYS A 294 -19.92 9.33 -29.07
CA LYS A 294 -20.11 10.08 -27.82
C LYS A 294 -21.62 10.03 -27.53
N PRO A 295 -22.07 10.31 -26.31
CA PRO A 295 -21.57 9.89 -24.99
C PRO A 295 -22.72 9.32 -24.14
N ALA A 296 -22.45 8.55 -23.07
CA ALA A 296 -23.46 8.36 -22.03
C ALA A 296 -22.82 8.07 -20.67
N ALA A 297 -23.23 8.86 -19.70
CA ALA A 297 -22.89 8.79 -18.31
C ALA A 297 -23.59 7.61 -17.62
N LYS A 298 -22.85 6.89 -16.76
CA LYS A 298 -23.33 6.44 -15.45
C LYS A 298 -22.16 6.56 -14.49
N ARG A 299 -22.22 7.54 -13.59
CA ARG A 299 -21.35 7.56 -12.41
C ARG A 299 -21.78 6.38 -11.51
N SER A 300 -21.19 5.20 -11.74
CA SER A 300 -21.16 4.18 -10.69
C SER A 300 -20.22 4.68 -9.61
N SER A 301 -20.69 4.79 -8.38
CA SER A 301 -19.86 5.29 -7.27
C SER A 301 -18.98 4.16 -6.76
N ALA A 302 -18.00 3.79 -7.58
CA ALA A 302 -16.98 2.86 -7.18
C ALA A 302 -16.16 3.43 -6.03
N ARG A 303 -16.50 3.11 -4.78
CA ARG A 303 -15.66 3.47 -3.62
C ARG A 303 -14.42 2.59 -3.68
N ARG A 304 -13.30 3.24 -4.04
CA ARG A 304 -11.98 2.62 -4.14
C ARG A 304 -11.32 2.77 -2.78
N VAL A 305 -10.84 1.65 -2.24
CA VAL A 305 -10.23 1.59 -0.91
C VAL A 305 -8.81 2.17 -0.99
#